data_AF-A0A8T4NDE2-F1
#
_entry.id   AF-A0A8T4NDE2-F1
#
_cell.length_a   1.000
_cell.length_b   1.000
_cell.length_c   1.000
_cell.angle_alpha   90.00
_cell.angle_beta   90.00
_cell.angle_gamma   90.00
#
_symmetry.space_group_name_H-M   'P 1'
#
loop_
_entity.id
_entity.type
_entity.pdbx_description
1 polymer ?
#
loop_
_entity_poly.entity_id
_entity_poly.type
_entity_poly.pdbx_seq_one_letter_code
_entity_poly.pdbx_strand_id
1 'polypeptide(L)'
;MVNSPVFNPYGTQTKKRTLGQRDKQILWSQANHKCQNPYCPRKGKHIEFNEMQIGHKTAFSRGGNTTLKNSVCLCYSCNKLQGTDSWEKFLKKQAQAKIQGELRKPRTKTPKSISKTPRSRQPRVKEFNPFAEPKFKEPKWDNVNLFGKSKNPFGNL
;
A
#
# COMPACT_ATOMS: atom_id res chain seq x y z
N MET A 1 -18.83 -44.25 8.05
CA MET A 1 -17.37 -44.00 8.08
C MET A 1 -17.14 -42.69 8.82
N VAL A 2 -16.76 -42.76 10.10
CA VAL A 2 -16.56 -41.58 10.95
C VAL A 2 -15.12 -41.09 10.78
N ASN A 3 -14.96 -39.85 10.33
CA ASN A 3 -13.66 -39.20 10.29
C ASN A 3 -13.27 -38.80 11.72
N SER A 4 -12.48 -39.63 12.38
CA SER A 4 -11.88 -39.28 13.68
C SER A 4 -10.86 -38.14 13.50
N PRO A 5 -10.91 -37.09 14.34
CA PRO A 5 -9.92 -36.03 14.28
C PRO A 5 -8.56 -36.56 14.77
N VAL A 6 -7.53 -36.40 13.92
CA VAL A 6 -6.14 -36.71 14.24
C VAL A 6 -5.67 -35.82 15.40
N PHE A 7 -5.44 -36.42 16.57
CA PHE A 7 -4.88 -35.76 17.74
C PHE A 7 -3.37 -35.54 17.52
N ASN A 8 -2.93 -34.28 17.45
CA ASN A 8 -1.51 -33.92 17.40
C ASN A 8 -1.03 -33.50 18.80
N PRO A 9 -0.23 -34.34 19.51
CA PRO A 9 0.14 -34.10 20.90
C PRO A 9 1.24 -33.04 21.13
N TYR A 10 1.88 -32.49 20.08
CA TYR A 10 3.02 -31.57 20.23
C TYR A 10 2.90 -30.26 19.44
N GLY A 11 1.74 -29.97 18.85
CA GLY A 11 1.54 -28.72 18.11
C GLY A 11 1.22 -27.55 19.05
N THR A 12 2.21 -26.77 19.48
CA THR A 12 1.95 -25.42 19.99
C THR A 12 1.25 -24.64 18.88
N GLN A 13 -0.06 -24.45 19.00
CA GLN A 13 -0.85 -23.68 18.03
C GLN A 13 -0.38 -22.22 18.08
N THR A 14 0.63 -21.90 17.27
CA THR A 14 1.09 -20.52 17.10
C THR A 14 -0.08 -19.70 16.58
N LYS A 15 -0.44 -18.64 17.32
CA LYS A 15 -1.53 -17.74 16.94
C LYS A 15 -1.17 -17.07 15.61
N LYS A 16 -1.73 -17.58 14.52
CA LYS A 16 -1.53 -17.01 13.18
C LYS A 16 -2.13 -15.61 13.13
N ARG A 17 -1.39 -14.67 12.53
CA ARG A 17 -1.83 -13.27 12.36
C ARG A 17 -2.70 -13.06 11.12
N THR A 18 -2.80 -14.08 10.27
CA THR A 18 -3.47 -14.03 8.97
C THR A 18 -4.56 -15.09 8.90
N LEU A 19 -5.73 -14.72 8.37
CA LEU A 19 -6.79 -15.68 8.08
C LEU A 19 -6.35 -16.67 6.99
N GLY A 20 -6.88 -17.88 7.04
CA GLY A 20 -6.73 -18.84 5.95
C GLY A 20 -7.42 -18.37 4.68
N GLN A 21 -7.06 -18.97 3.54
CA GLN A 21 -7.61 -18.61 2.23
C GLN A 21 -9.14 -18.72 2.17
N ARG A 22 -9.70 -19.79 2.75
CA ARG A 22 -11.15 -20.02 2.81
C ARG A 22 -11.87 -18.94 3.60
N ASP A 23 -11.34 -18.59 4.77
CA ASP A 23 -11.89 -17.52 5.62
C ASP A 23 -11.78 -16.16 4.93
N LYS A 24 -10.68 -15.90 4.22
CA LYS A 24 -10.53 -14.69 3.40
C LYS A 24 -11.63 -14.60 2.33
N GLN A 25 -11.94 -15.70 1.65
CA GLN A 25 -13.01 -15.76 0.65
C GLN A 25 -14.40 -15.53 1.28
N ILE A 26 -14.67 -16.15 2.43
CA ILE A 26 -15.92 -15.93 3.18
C ILE A 26 -16.07 -14.46 3.55
N LEU A 27 -15.02 -13.84 4.11
CA LEU A 27 -15.02 -12.43 4.49
C LEU A 27 -15.24 -11.50 3.28
N TRP A 28 -14.61 -11.81 2.15
CA TRP A 28 -14.78 -11.05 0.91
C TRP A 28 -16.20 -11.13 0.35
N SER A 29 -16.80 -12.33 0.35
CA SER A 29 -18.18 -12.55 -0.06
C SER A 29 -19.17 -11.84 0.87
N GLN A 30 -18.99 -11.96 2.20
CA GLN A 30 -19.81 -11.27 3.20
C GLN A 30 -19.76 -9.74 3.09
N ALA A 31 -18.67 -9.20 2.56
CA ALA A 31 -18.52 -7.76 2.33
C ALA A 31 -19.09 -7.30 0.97
N ASN A 32 -19.82 -8.15 0.24
CA ASN A 32 -20.30 -7.88 -1.12
C ASN A 32 -19.19 -7.37 -2.05
N HIS A 33 -18.00 -7.95 -1.93
CA HIS A 33 -16.81 -7.58 -2.71
C HIS A 33 -16.45 -6.08 -2.59
N LYS A 34 -16.77 -5.42 -1.48
CA LYS A 34 -16.54 -3.99 -1.24
C LYS A 34 -15.71 -3.77 0.02
N CYS A 35 -15.00 -2.63 0.06
CA CYS A 35 -14.31 -2.18 1.27
C CYS A 35 -15.33 -1.78 2.35
N GLN A 36 -15.21 -2.33 3.56
CA GLN A 36 -16.11 -2.06 4.67
C GLN A 36 -15.87 -0.72 5.37
N ASN A 37 -14.80 0.01 5.02
CA ASN A 37 -14.58 1.36 5.53
C ASN A 37 -15.61 2.35 4.91
N PRO A 38 -16.52 2.96 5.71
CA PRO A 38 -17.54 3.87 5.21
C PRO A 38 -16.97 5.18 4.63
N TYR A 39 -15.73 5.53 5.00
CA TYR A 39 -15.02 6.73 4.53
C TYR A 39 -14.02 6.41 3.41
N CYS A 40 -14.05 5.20 2.85
CA CYS A 40 -13.17 4.80 1.76
C CYS A 40 -13.38 5.71 0.52
N PRO A 41 -12.31 6.21 -0.12
CA PRO A 41 -12.43 7.00 -1.35
C PRO A 41 -13.00 6.20 -2.53
N ARG A 42 -12.92 4.86 -2.48
CA ARG A 42 -13.49 3.94 -3.47
C ARG A 42 -14.79 3.28 -2.98
N LYS A 43 -15.51 3.92 -2.05
CA LYS A 43 -16.78 3.40 -1.52
C LYS A 43 -17.72 3.03 -2.68
N GLY A 44 -18.31 1.84 -2.60
CA GLY A 44 -19.25 1.31 -3.61
C GLY A 44 -18.59 0.60 -4.78
N LYS A 45 -17.28 0.75 -5.02
CA LYS A 45 -16.55 0.00 -6.05
C LYS A 45 -16.23 -1.41 -5.58
N HIS A 46 -16.26 -2.35 -6.51
CA HIS A 46 -15.83 -3.72 -6.25
C HIS A 46 -14.31 -3.75 -6.10
N ILE A 47 -13.84 -4.55 -5.13
CA ILE A 47 -12.43 -4.85 -4.93
C ILE A 47 -12.19 -6.29 -5.34
N GLU A 48 -11.17 -6.49 -6.17
CA GLU A 48 -10.74 -7.83 -6.55
C GLU A 48 -10.25 -8.60 -5.33
N PHE A 49 -10.46 -9.91 -5.33
CA PHE A 49 -10.06 -10.78 -4.23
C PHE A 49 -8.54 -10.73 -3.94
N ASN A 50 -7.74 -10.53 -4.98
CA ASN A 50 -6.28 -10.36 -4.87
C ASN A 50 -5.88 -9.01 -4.26
N GLU A 51 -6.68 -7.96 -4.48
CA GLU A 51 -6.43 -6.63 -3.92
C GLU A 51 -6.90 -6.53 -2.45
N MET A 52 -7.88 -7.35 -2.08
CA MET A 52 -8.49 -7.37 -0.76
C MET A 52 -7.46 -7.75 0.33
N GLN A 53 -7.44 -6.91 1.37
CA GLN A 53 -6.61 -7.04 2.56
C GLN A 53 -7.50 -7.29 3.78
N ILE A 54 -6.95 -8.03 4.74
CA ILE A 54 -7.63 -8.37 5.99
C ILE A 54 -7.21 -7.38 7.06
N GLY A 55 -8.11 -6.48 7.44
CA GLY A 55 -7.98 -5.66 8.64
C GLY A 55 -8.45 -6.42 9.88
N HIS A 56 -8.01 -5.98 11.06
CA HIS A 56 -8.51 -6.50 12.34
C HIS A 56 -9.30 -5.41 13.08
N LYS A 57 -10.44 -5.74 13.69
CA LYS A 57 -11.21 -4.78 14.50
C LYS A 57 -10.43 -4.39 15.75
N THR A 58 -9.93 -5.40 16.44
CA THR A 58 -8.92 -5.26 17.49
C THR A 58 -7.59 -5.74 16.95
N ALA A 59 -6.60 -4.86 16.93
CA ALA A 59 -5.26 -5.17 16.42
C ALA A 59 -4.64 -6.37 17.16
N PHE A 60 -3.92 -7.22 16.43
CA PHE A 60 -3.25 -8.40 17.00
C PHE A 60 -2.26 -8.03 18.11
N SER A 61 -1.53 -6.92 17.96
CA SER A 61 -0.61 -6.40 18.99
C SER A 61 -1.29 -5.97 20.28
N ARG A 62 -2.62 -5.79 20.26
CA ARG A 62 -3.45 -5.44 21.42
C ARG A 62 -4.25 -6.63 21.95
N GLY A 63 -3.84 -7.86 21.62
CA GLY A 63 -4.52 -9.09 22.04
C GLY A 63 -5.71 -9.49 21.16
N GLY A 64 -5.89 -8.88 19.99
CA GLY A 64 -6.94 -9.27 19.06
C GLY A 64 -6.67 -10.64 18.41
N ASN A 65 -7.69 -11.50 18.37
CA ASN A 65 -7.60 -12.81 17.73
C ASN A 65 -7.87 -12.70 16.21
N THR A 66 -7.22 -13.54 15.42
CA THR A 66 -7.46 -13.63 13.97
C THR A 66 -8.66 -14.55 13.69
N THR A 67 -9.87 -14.02 13.89
CA THR A 67 -11.14 -14.71 13.62
C THR A 67 -11.98 -13.90 12.63
N LEU A 68 -12.85 -14.56 11.87
CA LEU A 68 -13.77 -13.89 10.95
C LEU A 68 -14.55 -12.74 11.61
N LYS A 69 -14.96 -12.90 12.87
CA LYS A 69 -15.68 -11.87 13.63
C LYS A 69 -14.83 -10.62 13.91
N ASN A 70 -13.53 -10.81 14.15
CA ASN A 70 -12.58 -9.73 14.38
C ASN A 70 -11.96 -9.22 13.08
N SER A 71 -12.25 -9.81 11.92
CA SER A 71 -11.69 -9.37 10.65
C SER A 71 -12.61 -8.42 9.91
N VAL A 72 -12.00 -7.58 9.08
CA VAL A 72 -12.67 -6.58 8.25
C VAL A 72 -12.09 -6.63 6.84
N CYS A 73 -12.96 -6.59 5.84
CA CYS A 73 -12.60 -6.54 4.43
C CYS A 73 -12.20 -5.11 4.04
N LEU A 74 -10.92 -4.89 3.72
CA LEU A 74 -10.38 -3.59 3.38
C LEU A 74 -9.63 -3.63 2.05
N CYS A 75 -9.61 -2.49 1.37
CA CYS A 75 -8.68 -2.30 0.27
C CYS A 75 -7.28 -1.91 0.79
N TYR A 76 -6.25 -2.06 -0.06
CA TYR A 76 -4.86 -1.78 0.31
C TYR A 76 -4.66 -0.42 0.98
N SER A 77 -5.23 0.64 0.39
CA SER A 77 -5.10 2.00 0.92
C SER A 77 -5.73 2.15 2.31
N CYS A 78 -6.91 1.54 2.55
CA CYS A 78 -7.56 1.63 3.85
C CYS A 78 -6.85 0.80 4.92
N ASN A 79 -6.36 -0.40 4.55
CA ASN A 79 -5.58 -1.22 5.47
C ASN A 79 -4.28 -0.53 5.89
N LYS A 80 -3.59 0.13 4.94
CA LYS A 80 -2.40 0.95 5.23
C LYS A 80 -2.70 2.11 6.17
N LEU A 81 -3.85 2.77 6.00
CA LEU A 81 -4.27 3.86 6.89
C LEU A 81 -4.69 3.37 8.28
N GLN A 82 -5.20 2.15 8.41
CA GLN A 82 -5.56 1.57 9.70
C GLN A 82 -4.33 1.24 10.52
N GLY A 83 -3.32 0.58 9.93
CA GLY A 83 -2.10 0.20 10.64
C GLY A 83 -2.40 -0.62 11.89
N THR A 84 -1.93 -0.15 13.05
CA THR A 84 -2.13 -0.80 14.36
C THR A 84 -3.32 -0.26 15.15
N ASP A 85 -4.09 0.67 14.57
CA ASP A 85 -5.25 1.24 15.25
C ASP A 85 -6.40 0.23 15.34
N SER A 86 -7.15 0.30 16.44
CA SER A 86 -8.44 -0.39 16.52
C SER A 86 -9.42 0.23 15.52
N TRP A 87 -10.36 -0.57 15.05
CA TRP A 87 -11.34 -0.16 14.05
C TRP A 87 -12.14 1.07 14.46
N GLU A 88 -12.54 1.16 15.72
CA GLU A 88 -13.24 2.33 16.26
C GLU A 88 -12.38 3.60 16.19
N LYS A 89 -11.10 3.51 16.61
CA LYS A 89 -10.16 4.64 16.55
C LYS A 89 -9.90 5.07 15.11
N PHE A 90 -9.73 4.09 14.22
CA PHE A 90 -9.55 4.31 12.80
C PHE A 90 -10.75 5.04 12.18
N LEU A 91 -11.98 4.59 12.44
CA LEU A 91 -13.19 5.25 11.95
C LEU A 91 -13.34 6.67 12.51
N LYS A 92 -13.06 6.88 13.81
CA LYS A 92 -13.09 8.21 14.42
C LYS A 92 -12.08 9.15 13.77
N LYS A 93 -10.87 8.68 13.48
CA LYS A 93 -9.83 9.45 12.80
C LYS A 93 -10.24 9.82 11.37
N GLN A 94 -10.84 8.89 10.62
CA GLN A 94 -11.33 9.17 9.27
C GLN A 94 -12.50 10.18 9.27
N ALA A 95 -13.41 10.07 10.24
CA ALA A 95 -14.50 11.02 10.42
C ALA A 95 -13.97 12.45 10.72
N GLN A 96 -13.02 12.57 11.64
CA GLN A 96 -12.39 13.85 11.98
C GLN A 96 -11.64 14.45 10.78
N ALA A 97 -10.91 13.64 10.02
CA ALA A 97 -10.19 14.09 8.84
C ALA A 97 -11.15 14.66 7.76
N LYS A 98 -12.34 14.08 7.61
CA LYS A 98 -13.39 14.61 6.73
C LYS A 98 -13.90 15.98 7.21
N ILE A 99 -14.21 16.10 8.50
CA ILE A 99 -14.67 17.37 9.10
C ILE A 99 -13.61 18.48 8.93
N GLN A 100 -12.34 18.17 9.22
CA GLN A 100 -11.25 19.14 9.09
C GLN A 100 -10.95 19.50 7.63
N GLY A 101 -11.06 18.53 6.71
CA GLY A 101 -10.94 18.78 5.27
C GLY A 101 -12.05 19.70 4.74
N GLU A 102 -13.26 19.60 5.29
CA GLU A 102 -14.40 20.46 4.97
C GLU A 102 -14.22 21.89 5.51
N LEU A 103 -13.70 22.03 6.74
CA LEU A 103 -13.34 23.33 7.34
C LEU A 103 -12.18 24.03 6.61
N ARG A 104 -11.33 23.27 5.90
CA ARG A 104 -10.19 23.78 5.13
C ARG A 104 -10.51 24.09 3.66
N LYS A 105 -11.79 24.18 3.26
CA LYS A 105 -12.14 24.64 1.90
C LYS A 105 -11.41 25.97 1.62
N PRO A 106 -10.72 26.11 0.47
CA PRO A 106 -9.94 27.30 0.19
C PRO A 106 -10.88 28.51 0.18
N ARG A 107 -10.56 29.52 1.00
CA ARG A 107 -11.09 30.88 0.83
C ARG A 107 -10.97 31.21 -0.66
N THR A 108 -12.09 31.50 -1.30
CA THR A 108 -12.16 31.93 -2.71
C THR A 108 -11.01 32.89 -2.96
N LYS A 109 -10.12 32.56 -3.91
CA LYS A 109 -9.00 33.42 -4.28
C LYS A 109 -9.58 34.74 -4.78
N THR A 110 -9.61 35.78 -3.95
CA THR A 110 -9.73 37.15 -4.45
C THR A 110 -8.53 37.41 -5.35
N PRO A 111 -8.72 38.06 -6.51
CA PRO A 111 -7.62 38.34 -7.42
C PRO A 111 -6.55 39.18 -6.71
N LYS A 112 -5.32 38.67 -6.65
CA LYS A 112 -4.18 39.40 -6.10
C LYS A 112 -3.90 40.61 -7.00
N SER A 113 -4.10 41.80 -6.46
CA SER A 113 -3.51 43.02 -7.01
C SER A 113 -1.98 42.82 -7.11
N ILE A 114 -1.46 43.04 -8.31
CA ILE A 114 -0.03 43.00 -8.60
C ILE A 114 0.59 44.25 -7.97
N SER A 115 1.13 44.14 -6.75
CA SER A 115 2.08 45.13 -6.24
C SER A 115 3.49 44.74 -6.70
N LYS A 116 3.99 45.46 -7.71
CA LYS A 116 5.39 45.37 -8.12
C LYS A 116 6.23 46.10 -7.08
N THR A 117 7.00 45.37 -6.29
CA THR A 117 8.18 45.93 -5.60
C THR A 117 9.42 45.15 -6.04
N PRO A 118 10.45 45.81 -6.62
CA PRO A 118 11.67 45.14 -7.04
C PRO A 118 12.51 44.82 -5.81
N ARG A 119 12.62 43.53 -5.48
CA ARG A 119 13.53 43.04 -4.44
C ARG A 119 14.94 42.95 -5.01
N SER A 120 15.87 43.71 -4.44
CA SER A 120 17.29 43.68 -4.78
C SER A 120 17.84 42.25 -4.71
N ARG A 121 18.42 41.78 -5.82
CA ARG A 121 19.15 40.51 -5.87
C ARG A 121 20.52 40.73 -5.26
N GLN A 122 20.74 40.22 -4.05
CA GLN A 122 22.08 39.93 -3.58
C GLN A 122 22.61 38.69 -4.34
N PRO A 123 23.83 38.73 -4.92
CA PRO A 123 24.39 37.57 -5.61
C PRO A 123 24.71 36.45 -4.61
N ARG A 124 24.15 35.27 -4.85
CA ARG A 124 24.39 34.06 -4.08
C ARG A 124 25.81 33.56 -4.38
N VAL A 125 26.72 33.70 -3.43
CA VAL A 125 27.99 32.95 -3.43
C VAL A 125 27.67 31.46 -3.45
N LYS A 126 28.26 30.73 -4.40
CA LYS A 126 28.15 29.28 -4.51
C LYS A 126 29.03 28.66 -3.43
N GLU A 127 28.44 28.03 -2.43
CA GLU A 127 29.15 27.20 -1.46
C GLU A 127 29.85 26.05 -2.19
N PHE A 128 31.17 25.98 -2.05
CA PHE A 128 31.99 24.87 -2.52
C PHE A 128 31.74 23.67 -1.60
N ASN A 129 31.21 22.57 -2.14
CA ASN A 129 31.01 21.33 -1.39
C ASN A 129 32.23 20.41 -1.61
N PRO A 130 33.12 20.23 -0.61
CA PRO A 130 34.33 19.42 -0.75
C PRO A 130 34.07 17.90 -0.76
N PHE A 131 32.82 17.46 -0.59
CA PHE A 131 32.43 16.04 -0.55
C PHE A 131 31.69 15.58 -1.82
N ALA A 132 31.66 16.41 -2.87
CA ALA A 132 31.08 16.00 -4.14
C ALA A 132 31.98 14.96 -4.82
N GLU A 133 31.56 13.70 -4.81
CA GLU A 133 32.24 12.61 -5.52
C GLU A 133 32.34 12.94 -7.02
N PRO A 134 33.52 12.78 -7.65
CA PRO A 134 33.68 12.98 -9.08
C PRO A 134 32.87 11.91 -9.81
N LYS A 135 31.87 12.33 -10.60
CA LYS A 135 31.12 11.43 -11.47
C LYS A 135 32.04 10.89 -12.56
N PHE A 136 32.55 9.68 -12.36
CA PHE A 136 33.23 8.90 -13.39
C PHE A 136 32.22 8.62 -14.52
N LYS A 137 32.47 9.17 -15.72
CA LYS A 137 31.69 8.84 -16.91
C LYS A 137 32.21 7.53 -17.44
N GLU A 138 31.35 6.51 -17.45
CA GLU A 138 31.68 5.22 -18.06
C GLU A 138 32.01 5.41 -19.56
N PRO A 139 33.06 4.74 -20.07
CA PRO A 139 33.35 4.74 -21.49
C PRO A 139 32.26 3.98 -22.26
N LYS A 140 31.80 4.58 -23.36
CA LYS A 140 30.92 3.91 -24.33
C LYS A 140 31.74 2.85 -25.06
N TRP A 141 31.38 1.58 -24.88
CA TRP A 141 31.87 0.50 -25.72
C TRP A 141 31.06 0.50 -27.00
N ASP A 142 31.68 0.90 -28.10
CA ASP A 142 31.11 0.74 -29.43
C ASP A 142 30.92 -0.75 -29.73
N ASN A 143 29.76 -1.10 -30.29
CA ASN A 143 29.32 -2.46 -30.60
C ASN A 143 30.35 -3.19 -31.48
N VAL A 144 31.17 -4.04 -30.86
CA VAL A 144 31.93 -5.06 -31.57
C VAL A 144 30.98 -6.24 -31.78
N ASN A 145 30.45 -6.37 -33.00
CA ASN A 145 29.75 -7.56 -33.47
C ASN A 145 30.73 -8.75 -33.50
N LEU A 146 30.96 -9.39 -32.36
CA LEU A 146 31.44 -10.75 -32.28
C LEU A 146 30.23 -11.68 -32.17
N PHE A 147 30.34 -12.86 -32.77
CA PHE A 147 29.29 -13.86 -33.02
C PHE A 147 28.61 -13.70 -34.38
N GLY A 148 29.39 -14.15 -35.35
CA GLY A 148 28.96 -14.46 -36.70
C GLY A 148 27.87 -15.55 -36.74
N LYS A 149 27.18 -15.53 -37.88
CA LYS A 149 26.18 -16.50 -38.31
C LYS A 149 26.76 -17.91 -38.26
N SER A 150 26.35 -18.70 -37.28
CA SER A 150 26.47 -20.16 -37.33
C SER A 150 25.36 -20.70 -38.23
N LYS A 151 25.75 -21.39 -39.31
CA LYS A 151 24.85 -22.18 -40.15
C LYS A 151 24.60 -23.51 -39.47
N ASN A 152 23.33 -23.89 -39.26
CA ASN A 152 22.93 -25.21 -38.75
C ASN A 152 23.35 -26.31 -39.75
N PRO A 153 24.07 -27.37 -39.32
CA PRO A 153 24.49 -28.47 -40.19
C PRO A 153 23.65 -29.77 -40.08
N PHE A 154 22.44 -29.73 -39.54
CA PHE A 154 21.53 -30.89 -39.53
C PHE A 154 20.22 -30.43 -40.20
N GLY A 155 19.80 -30.92 -41.38
CA GLY A 155 19.96 -32.24 -41.97
C GLY A 155 18.55 -32.79 -42.16
N ASN A 156 17.88 -32.40 -43.26
CA ASN A 156 16.64 -33.02 -43.72
C ASN A 156 17.00 -34.29 -44.50
N LEU A 157 16.55 -35.44 -43.99
CA LEU A 157 16.30 -36.67 -44.73
C LEU A 157 15.12 -37.38 -44.05
#